data_AF-A0AAD0WYI5-F1
#
_entry.id   AF-A0AAD0WYI5-F1
#
_cell.length_a   1.000
_cell.length_b   1.000
_cell.length_c   1.000
_cell.angle_alpha   90.00
_cell.angle_beta   90.00
_cell.angle_gamma   90.00
#
_symmetry.space_group_name_H-M   'P 1'
#
loop_
_entity.id
_entity.type
_entity.pdbx_description
1 polymer ?
#
loop_
_entity_poly.entity_id
_entity_poly.type
_entity_poly.pdbx_seq_one_letter_code
_entity_poly.pdbx_strand_id
1 'polypeptide(L)'
;MKKFTFITAIALLTLVSCVQPTNKRADYNSSTGNGWGGSGGSDNGWNNGGTDWGDDSGSGDNGNNEDTTPGDGYGDGNEGGVADGGQTQDFYTIEGITLHGNSRVNGSNAWWSSTSLGDGQLILYTDSRLNIRVRPRQAPAQGTMDSYGVKCHYNPQPYEKLKIKLCIRSESGTCSYRTVTFGDIATDKVSKVKEFSGSYIPNTAGPVVIDVLDVQWDWSCQYYLNQGYSSDDPAIAGYCQMSSVWQNDCVSFDLQFSTDYTKDFPPSAPRM
;
A
#
# COMPACT_ATOMS: atom_id res chain seq x y z
N MET A 1 24.32 -67.99 7.27
CA MET A 1 23.75 -67.11 6.23
C MET A 1 22.52 -66.41 6.78
N LYS A 2 22.58 -65.09 7.05
CA LYS A 2 21.41 -64.21 7.25
C LYS A 2 21.86 -62.75 7.42
N LYS A 3 21.70 -62.02 6.30
CA LYS A 3 21.34 -60.60 6.08
C LYS A 3 21.97 -59.50 6.94
N PHE A 4 22.81 -58.70 6.28
CA PHE A 4 23.20 -57.34 6.64
C PHE A 4 22.01 -56.37 6.51
N THR A 5 21.82 -55.52 7.50
CA THR A 5 20.93 -54.35 7.42
C THR A 5 21.81 -53.10 7.47
N PHE A 6 21.96 -52.41 6.34
CA PHE A 6 22.54 -51.07 6.27
C PHE A 6 21.43 -50.05 6.57
N ILE A 7 21.64 -49.21 7.59
CA ILE A 7 20.80 -48.03 7.86
C ILE A 7 21.53 -46.83 7.26
N THR A 8 21.02 -46.34 6.14
CA THR A 8 21.48 -45.10 5.51
C THR A 8 20.72 -43.93 6.13
N ALA A 9 21.38 -43.16 7.00
CA ALA A 9 20.84 -41.90 7.49
C ALA A 9 21.09 -40.80 6.45
N ILE A 10 20.06 -40.41 5.71
CA ILE A 10 20.07 -39.22 4.84
C ILE A 10 19.71 -38.03 5.73
N ALA A 11 20.72 -37.27 6.13
CA ALA A 11 20.52 -35.95 6.74
C ALA A 11 20.15 -34.96 5.63
N LEU A 12 18.88 -34.57 5.55
CA LEU A 12 18.43 -33.43 4.75
C LEU A 12 19.04 -32.15 5.34
N LEU A 13 20.00 -31.54 4.64
CA LEU A 13 20.31 -30.12 4.80
C LEU A 13 19.17 -29.32 4.16
N THR A 14 18.28 -28.77 4.97
CA THR A 14 17.41 -27.66 4.54
C THR A 14 18.24 -26.39 4.54
N LEU A 15 18.82 -26.05 3.39
CA LEU A 15 19.33 -24.72 3.11
C LEU A 15 18.11 -23.79 2.98
N VAL A 16 17.73 -23.15 4.08
CA VAL A 16 16.88 -21.96 4.04
C VAL A 16 17.76 -20.85 3.50
N SER A 17 17.76 -20.67 2.19
CA SER A 17 18.37 -19.48 1.58
C SER A 17 17.54 -18.27 2.01
N CYS A 18 18.11 -17.43 2.88
CA CYS A 18 17.66 -16.05 3.02
C CYS A 18 17.90 -15.36 1.68
N VAL A 19 16.94 -15.41 0.77
CA VAL A 19 16.92 -14.55 -0.41
C VAL A 19 16.80 -13.14 0.13
N GLN A 20 17.89 -12.36 0.08
CA GLN A 20 17.81 -10.94 0.38
C GLN A 20 16.84 -10.28 -0.60
N PRO A 21 16.02 -9.32 -0.17
CA PRO A 21 15.20 -8.55 -1.10
C PRO A 21 16.11 -7.95 -2.17
N THR A 22 15.80 -8.17 -3.45
CA THR A 22 16.57 -7.57 -4.56
C THR A 22 16.28 -6.08 -4.72
N ASN A 23 15.21 -5.59 -4.09
CA ASN A 23 14.75 -4.21 -4.21
C ASN A 23 15.40 -3.34 -3.12
N LYS A 24 15.86 -2.15 -3.52
CA LYS A 24 16.51 -1.23 -2.58
C LYS A 24 15.46 -0.55 -1.71
N ARG A 25 15.63 -0.69 -0.39
CA ARG A 25 14.84 0.00 0.62
C ARG A 25 15.11 1.50 0.53
N ALA A 26 14.07 2.31 0.52
CA ALA A 26 14.22 3.74 0.77
C ALA A 26 14.48 3.94 2.27
N ASP A 27 15.62 4.54 2.64
CA ASP A 27 15.97 4.76 4.04
C ASP A 27 14.99 5.76 4.69
N TYR A 28 14.33 5.31 5.77
CA TYR A 28 13.42 6.12 6.57
C TYR A 28 14.23 6.88 7.64
N ASN A 29 14.39 8.20 7.51
CA ASN A 29 15.06 9.00 8.53
C ASN A 29 14.08 9.41 9.64
N SER A 30 13.75 8.45 10.51
CA SER A 30 13.03 8.71 11.76
C SER A 30 14.01 9.34 12.78
N SER A 31 14.24 10.65 12.67
CA SER A 31 14.91 11.39 13.75
C SER A 31 13.94 11.56 14.92
N THR A 32 14.33 10.96 16.04
CA THR A 32 13.65 10.97 17.34
C THR A 32 13.58 12.37 17.95
N GLY A 33 12.39 12.78 18.38
CA GLY A 33 12.18 13.94 19.25
C GLY A 33 11.16 13.62 20.35
N ASN A 34 11.64 13.30 21.54
CA ASN A 34 10.82 13.19 22.75
C ASN A 34 10.13 14.52 23.08
N GLY A 35 8.82 14.49 23.32
CA GLY A 35 8.08 15.67 23.81
C GLY A 35 6.67 15.32 24.25
N TRP A 36 6.51 14.89 25.49
CA TRP A 36 5.23 14.90 26.19
C TRP A 36 4.80 16.35 26.46
N GLY A 37 3.52 16.67 26.23
CA GLY A 37 2.92 17.94 26.64
C GLY A 37 1.48 18.04 26.13
N GLY A 38 0.51 17.82 27.02
CA GLY A 38 -0.89 17.63 26.66
C GLY A 38 -1.77 18.88 26.60
N SER A 39 -3.07 18.58 26.55
CA SER A 39 -4.25 19.36 26.97
C SER A 39 -5.11 19.98 25.86
N GLY A 40 -6.35 19.48 25.76
CA GLY A 40 -7.54 20.34 25.90
C GLY A 40 -8.42 20.58 24.67
N GLY A 41 -9.64 20.00 24.70
CA GLY A 41 -10.87 20.47 24.04
C GLY A 41 -11.00 20.16 22.54
N SER A 42 -12.17 19.95 21.95
CA SER A 42 -13.56 19.91 22.37
C SER A 42 -14.39 19.28 21.24
N ASP A 43 -15.57 18.77 21.57
CA ASP A 43 -16.56 18.18 20.68
C ASP A 43 -16.87 18.98 19.40
N ASN A 44 -17.11 18.26 18.29
CA ASN A 44 -18.35 18.27 17.49
C ASN A 44 -18.08 17.95 16.02
N GLY A 45 -18.99 17.14 15.45
CA GLY A 45 -19.25 17.15 14.02
C GLY A 45 -19.00 15.82 13.33
N TRP A 46 -19.99 14.93 13.44
CA TRP A 46 -20.25 13.97 12.38
C TRP A 46 -20.40 14.74 11.07
N ASN A 47 -19.42 14.63 10.18
CA ASN A 47 -19.64 14.97 8.79
C ASN A 47 -19.01 13.88 7.93
N ASN A 48 -19.92 13.03 7.44
CA ASN A 48 -19.71 11.98 6.48
C ASN A 48 -19.26 12.64 5.17
N GLY A 49 -17.95 12.90 5.04
CA GLY A 49 -17.35 13.33 3.80
C GLY A 49 -17.23 12.13 2.89
N GLY A 50 -18.29 11.83 2.14
CA GLY A 50 -18.29 10.78 1.13
C GLY A 50 -17.12 10.98 0.18
N THR A 51 -16.13 10.10 0.30
CA THR A 51 -15.11 9.91 -0.73
C THR A 51 -15.79 9.13 -1.85
N ASP A 52 -15.84 9.73 -3.04
CA ASP A 52 -16.37 9.09 -4.24
C ASP A 52 -15.40 7.96 -4.63
N TRP A 53 -15.87 6.72 -4.48
CA TRP A 53 -15.12 5.48 -4.70
C TRP A 53 -15.44 4.84 -6.05
N GLY A 54 -16.26 5.48 -6.88
CA GLY A 54 -16.60 5.02 -8.23
C GLY A 54 -17.31 3.68 -8.23
N ASP A 55 -18.63 3.68 -8.07
CA ASP A 55 -19.45 2.52 -8.44
C ASP A 55 -19.67 2.53 -9.97
N ASP A 56 -19.30 1.41 -10.59
CA ASP A 56 -19.34 1.13 -12.02
C ASP A 56 -20.80 1.10 -12.54
N SER A 57 -21.30 2.23 -13.04
CA SER A 57 -22.37 2.27 -14.04
C SER A 57 -22.46 3.64 -14.72
N GLY A 58 -21.66 3.90 -15.75
CA GLY A 58 -21.86 5.11 -16.55
C GLY A 58 -20.73 5.48 -17.50
N SER A 59 -20.91 5.10 -18.77
CA SER A 59 -20.16 5.56 -19.94
C SER A 59 -19.88 7.08 -19.92
N GLY A 60 -18.61 7.48 -20.04
CA GLY A 60 -18.22 8.88 -20.24
C GLY A 60 -16.74 9.15 -20.00
N ASP A 61 -15.91 8.91 -21.02
CA ASP A 61 -14.51 9.32 -21.08
C ASP A 61 -14.31 10.80 -20.70
N ASN A 62 -13.61 11.03 -19.58
CA ASN A 62 -12.77 12.21 -19.38
C ASN A 62 -11.75 11.95 -18.23
N GLY A 63 -10.64 11.28 -18.56
CA GLY A 63 -9.34 11.53 -17.95
C GLY A 63 -9.02 10.92 -16.57
N ASN A 64 -9.96 10.26 -15.90
CA ASN A 64 -9.68 9.55 -14.64
C ASN A 64 -9.48 8.06 -14.93
N ASN A 65 -8.24 7.61 -14.88
CA ASN A 65 -7.87 6.21 -15.09
C ASN A 65 -8.14 5.39 -13.80
N GLU A 66 -9.35 5.53 -13.24
CA GLU A 66 -9.84 4.72 -12.12
C GLU A 66 -10.20 3.32 -12.65
N ASP A 67 -9.18 2.55 -13.02
CA ASP A 67 -9.35 1.10 -13.06
C ASP A 67 -9.52 0.63 -11.62
N THR A 68 -10.76 0.36 -11.25
CA THR A 68 -11.15 -0.16 -9.93
C THR A 68 -11.17 -1.69 -9.91
N THR A 69 -10.75 -2.35 -11.00
CA THR A 69 -10.82 -3.82 -11.13
C THR A 69 -10.20 -4.47 -9.91
N PRO A 70 -11.01 -5.14 -9.07
CA PRO A 70 -10.52 -5.81 -7.88
C PRO A 70 -9.43 -6.83 -8.21
N GLY A 71 -8.47 -6.96 -7.31
CA GLY A 71 -7.71 -8.20 -7.18
C GLY A 71 -6.20 -8.08 -7.21
N ASP A 72 -5.61 -9.21 -6.89
CA ASP A 72 -4.17 -9.36 -6.69
C ASP A 72 -3.41 -9.34 -8.02
N GLY A 73 -2.20 -8.81 -7.94
CA GLY A 73 -1.17 -9.03 -8.93
C GLY A 73 -0.53 -10.41 -8.79
N TYR A 74 0.50 -10.64 -9.61
CA TYR A 74 1.33 -11.83 -9.53
C TYR A 74 2.65 -11.49 -8.85
N GLY A 75 3.06 -12.33 -7.90
CA GLY A 75 4.31 -12.19 -7.17
C GLY A 75 4.19 -12.06 -5.66
N ASP A 76 5.33 -12.03 -4.98
CA ASP A 76 5.50 -11.78 -3.55
C ASP A 76 6.01 -10.35 -3.25
N GLY A 77 6.26 -9.54 -4.27
CA GLY A 77 6.76 -8.17 -4.13
C GLY A 77 8.28 -8.05 -4.08
N ASN A 78 9.01 -9.16 -4.07
CA ASN A 78 10.46 -9.21 -3.97
C ASN A 78 11.12 -9.67 -5.27
N GLU A 79 10.39 -9.64 -6.37
CA GLU A 79 10.94 -10.01 -7.68
C GLU A 79 11.99 -9.00 -8.13
N GLY A 80 12.96 -9.45 -8.92
CA GLY A 80 13.83 -8.56 -9.68
C GLY A 80 13.05 -7.85 -10.78
N GLY A 81 13.35 -6.58 -10.98
CA GLY A 81 12.83 -5.79 -12.09
C GLY A 81 13.50 -6.15 -13.43
N VAL A 82 12.93 -5.64 -14.51
CA VAL A 82 13.43 -5.78 -15.87
C VAL A 82 13.91 -4.44 -16.39
N ALA A 83 15.17 -4.39 -16.83
CA ALA A 83 15.73 -3.18 -17.44
C ALA A 83 15.13 -2.95 -18.83
N ASP A 84 14.77 -1.71 -19.13
CA ASP A 84 14.21 -1.32 -20.42
C ASP A 84 14.97 -0.16 -21.10
N GLY A 85 16.05 0.30 -20.46
CA GLY A 85 16.88 1.43 -20.88
C GLY A 85 18.23 1.47 -20.17
N GLY A 86 18.87 0.31 -19.96
CA GLY A 86 20.19 0.23 -19.31
C GLY A 86 20.19 0.48 -17.80
N GLN A 87 19.01 0.53 -17.16
CA GLN A 87 18.90 0.70 -15.72
C GLN A 87 19.45 -0.52 -14.98
N THR A 88 20.22 -0.27 -13.93
CA THR A 88 20.83 -1.30 -13.09
C THR A 88 20.12 -1.44 -11.75
N GLN A 89 19.47 -0.37 -11.31
CA GLN A 89 18.73 -0.29 -10.05
C GLN A 89 17.35 -0.92 -10.22
N ASP A 90 16.98 -1.88 -9.37
CA ASP A 90 15.61 -2.40 -9.29
C ASP A 90 14.63 -1.33 -8.76
N PHE A 91 13.34 -1.54 -8.98
CA PHE A 91 12.28 -0.67 -8.49
C PHE A 91 12.39 -0.48 -6.96
N TYR A 92 11.89 0.65 -6.46
CA TYR A 92 11.97 1.00 -5.05
C TYR A 92 10.78 0.44 -4.28
N THR A 93 11.01 0.18 -2.99
CA THR A 93 9.95 -0.12 -2.01
C THR A 93 10.05 0.86 -0.84
N ILE A 94 8.95 1.56 -0.58
CA ILE A 94 8.70 2.26 0.69
C ILE A 94 7.93 1.29 1.56
N GLU A 95 8.62 0.70 2.54
CA GLU A 95 8.07 -0.33 3.40
C GLU A 95 7.33 0.25 4.61
N GLY A 96 6.31 -0.47 5.06
CA GLY A 96 5.71 -0.27 6.37
C GLY A 96 5.01 1.07 6.56
N ILE A 97 4.44 1.63 5.49
CA ILE A 97 3.58 2.82 5.58
C ILE A 97 2.42 2.45 6.50
N THR A 98 2.45 2.98 7.71
CA THR A 98 1.46 2.72 8.75
C THR A 98 0.67 3.99 9.00
N LEU A 99 -0.65 3.90 9.03
CA LEU A 99 -1.52 5.06 9.15
C LEU A 99 -2.82 4.71 9.89
N HIS A 100 -3.40 5.69 10.59
CA HIS A 100 -4.72 5.58 11.21
C HIS A 100 -5.82 5.94 10.21
N GLY A 101 -7.04 5.45 10.42
CA GLY A 101 -8.21 5.79 9.61
C GLY A 101 -8.64 7.27 9.65
N ASN A 102 -8.06 8.07 10.54
CA ASN A 102 -8.20 9.53 10.54
C ASN A 102 -6.87 10.28 10.39
N SER A 103 -5.74 9.59 10.17
CA SER A 103 -4.45 10.25 10.00
C SER A 103 -4.61 11.20 8.83
N ARG A 104 -4.40 12.49 9.04
CA ARG A 104 -4.32 13.48 7.96
C ARG A 104 -3.03 14.25 8.11
N VAL A 105 -2.36 14.46 6.99
CA VAL A 105 -1.32 15.47 6.87
C VAL A 105 -1.95 16.80 7.27
N ASN A 106 -1.30 17.52 8.18
CA ASN A 106 -1.86 18.76 8.72
C ASN A 106 -2.19 19.77 7.60
N GLY A 107 -3.45 20.22 7.55
CA GLY A 107 -3.94 21.13 6.50
C GLY A 107 -4.18 20.50 5.11
N SER A 108 -4.16 19.17 4.99
CA SER A 108 -4.36 18.44 3.72
C SER A 108 -5.42 17.34 3.84
N ASN A 109 -5.90 16.86 2.70
CA ASN A 109 -6.79 15.69 2.58
C ASN A 109 -6.02 14.37 2.48
N ALA A 110 -4.69 14.40 2.38
CA ALA A 110 -3.86 13.21 2.32
C ALA A 110 -3.71 12.56 3.71
N TRP A 111 -3.83 11.24 3.79
CA TRP A 111 -3.57 10.44 4.98
C TRP A 111 -2.09 10.15 5.15
N TRP A 112 -1.38 9.95 4.05
CA TRP A 112 0.08 9.86 3.97
C TRP A 112 0.58 10.64 2.76
N SER A 113 1.79 11.20 2.83
CA SER A 113 2.43 11.88 1.70
C SER A 113 3.89 11.45 1.60
N SER A 114 4.36 11.20 0.38
CA SER A 114 5.78 10.91 0.13
C SER A 114 6.72 12.05 0.50
N THR A 115 6.21 13.26 0.70
CA THR A 115 6.97 14.39 1.29
C THR A 115 7.48 14.10 2.70
N SER A 116 6.84 13.18 3.44
CA SER A 116 7.32 12.72 4.75
C SER A 116 8.67 11.99 4.71
N LEU A 117 9.12 11.57 3.52
CA LEU A 117 10.43 10.96 3.33
C LEU A 117 11.59 11.97 3.42
N GLY A 118 11.31 13.27 3.43
CA GLY A 118 12.33 14.32 3.40
C GLY A 118 13.24 14.18 2.18
N ASP A 119 14.56 14.18 2.39
CA ASP A 119 15.55 13.99 1.31
C ASP A 119 15.37 12.67 0.55
N GLY A 120 14.77 11.65 1.20
CA GLY A 120 14.43 10.38 0.59
C GLY A 120 13.41 10.50 -0.56
N GLN A 121 12.67 11.61 -0.65
CA GLN A 121 11.70 11.85 -1.72
C GLN A 121 12.34 11.92 -3.12
N LEU A 122 13.64 12.22 -3.23
CA LEU A 122 14.36 12.32 -4.51
C LEU A 122 14.32 11.03 -5.35
N ILE A 123 14.05 9.88 -4.73
CA ILE A 123 13.87 8.60 -5.44
C ILE A 123 12.65 8.60 -6.38
N LEU A 124 11.70 9.51 -6.17
CA LEU A 124 10.50 9.71 -7.01
C LEU A 124 10.74 10.66 -8.18
N TYR A 125 12.01 11.01 -8.46
CA TYR A 125 12.32 11.76 -9.68
C TYR A 125 12.07 10.91 -10.92
N THR A 126 11.34 11.47 -11.88
CA THR A 126 10.93 10.83 -13.13
C THR A 126 10.66 11.91 -14.17
N ASP A 127 10.98 11.61 -15.43
CA ASP A 127 10.72 12.47 -16.57
C ASP A 127 9.53 11.97 -17.41
N SER A 128 9.38 10.65 -17.56
CA SER A 128 8.43 10.09 -18.53
C SER A 128 7.71 8.81 -18.12
N ARG A 129 8.21 8.09 -17.11
CA ARG A 129 7.60 6.86 -16.60
C ARG A 129 7.58 6.81 -15.08
N LEU A 130 6.39 6.56 -14.53
CA LEU A 130 6.18 6.15 -13.15
C LEU A 130 5.22 4.97 -13.16
N ASN A 131 5.63 3.82 -12.63
CA ASN A 131 4.71 2.70 -12.41
C ASN A 131 4.62 2.44 -10.91
N ILE A 132 3.43 2.10 -10.42
CA ILE A 132 3.15 1.92 -8.99
C ILE A 132 2.40 0.61 -8.78
N ARG A 133 2.77 -0.11 -7.72
CA ARG A 133 1.94 -1.15 -7.11
C ARG A 133 1.98 -1.02 -5.58
N VAL A 134 0.98 -1.55 -4.91
CA VAL A 134 0.91 -1.55 -3.45
C VAL A 134 0.87 -2.99 -2.93
N ARG A 135 1.26 -3.18 -1.68
CA ARG A 135 1.21 -4.48 -1.00
C ARG A 135 0.67 -4.28 0.41
N PRO A 136 -0.61 -4.57 0.67
CA PRO A 136 -1.16 -4.60 2.01
C PRO A 136 -0.36 -5.52 2.93
N ARG A 137 -0.12 -5.09 4.15
CA ARG A 137 0.54 -5.89 5.19
C ARG A 137 -0.48 -6.29 6.24
N GLN A 138 -0.09 -7.22 7.10
CA GLN A 138 -0.89 -7.58 8.26
C GLN A 138 -1.15 -6.35 9.13
N ALA A 139 -2.28 -6.36 9.84
CA ALA A 139 -2.63 -5.30 10.78
C ALA A 139 -1.46 -5.04 11.76
N PRO A 140 -1.00 -3.79 11.89
CA PRO A 140 0.15 -3.47 12.74
C PRO A 140 -0.21 -3.74 14.20
N ALA A 141 0.75 -4.29 14.96
CA ALA A 141 0.54 -4.60 16.36
C ALA A 141 0.23 -3.34 17.19
N GLN A 142 -0.48 -3.52 18.31
CA GLN A 142 -0.71 -2.44 19.26
C GLN A 142 0.62 -1.79 19.68
N GLY A 143 0.65 -0.46 19.70
CA GLY A 143 1.84 0.32 20.04
C GLY A 143 2.82 0.55 18.89
N THR A 144 2.57 0.00 17.69
CA THR A 144 3.29 0.37 16.46
C THR A 144 3.14 1.88 16.22
N MET A 145 4.20 2.54 15.78
CA MET A 145 4.16 3.96 15.41
C MET A 145 3.65 4.07 13.98
N ASP A 146 2.69 4.96 13.76
CA ASP A 146 2.30 5.37 12.41
C ASP A 146 3.37 6.26 11.77
N SER A 147 3.14 6.63 10.51
CA SER A 147 4.07 7.42 9.71
C SER A 147 4.35 8.83 10.28
N TYR A 148 3.56 9.28 11.27
CA TYR A 148 3.71 10.57 11.96
C TYR A 148 4.12 10.43 13.43
N GLY A 149 4.47 9.22 13.87
CA GLY A 149 4.90 8.96 15.24
C GLY A 149 3.76 8.85 16.26
N VAL A 150 2.52 8.66 15.83
CA VAL A 150 1.38 8.38 16.70
C VAL A 150 1.26 6.86 16.89
N LYS A 151 1.04 6.42 18.13
CA LYS A 151 0.91 4.98 18.42
C LYS A 151 -0.46 4.45 18.04
N CYS A 152 -0.48 3.31 17.36
CA CYS A 152 -1.67 2.48 17.18
C CYS A 152 -2.21 2.05 18.55
N HIS A 153 -3.35 2.62 18.94
CA HIS A 153 -3.85 2.54 20.31
C HIS A 153 -4.51 1.19 20.63
N TYR A 154 -5.25 0.65 19.66
CA TYR A 154 -6.05 -0.55 19.83
C TYR A 154 -5.33 -1.80 19.37
N ASN A 155 -5.85 -2.96 19.81
CA ASN A 155 -5.42 -4.24 19.26
C ASN A 155 -5.72 -4.27 17.76
N PRO A 156 -4.84 -4.89 16.95
CA PRO A 156 -5.03 -4.98 15.51
C PRO A 156 -6.37 -5.64 15.20
N GLN A 157 -7.17 -4.93 14.43
CA GLN A 157 -8.39 -5.46 13.85
C GLN A 157 -8.00 -6.35 12.65
N PRO A 158 -8.37 -7.65 12.63
CA PRO A 158 -7.97 -8.53 11.54
C PRO A 158 -8.71 -8.13 10.26
N TYR A 159 -7.96 -7.68 9.26
CA TYR A 159 -8.42 -7.53 7.89
C TYR A 159 -7.64 -8.49 7.02
N GLU A 160 -8.24 -8.95 5.93
CA GLU A 160 -7.56 -9.76 4.92
C GLU A 160 -7.33 -8.98 3.63
N LYS A 161 -8.04 -7.86 3.41
CA LYS A 161 -7.89 -7.04 2.21
C LYS A 161 -7.81 -5.56 2.54
N LEU A 162 -7.06 -4.82 1.73
CA LEU A 162 -7.11 -3.36 1.70
C LEU A 162 -7.45 -2.85 0.31
N LYS A 163 -8.17 -1.73 0.28
CA LYS A 163 -8.38 -0.89 -0.90
C LYS A 163 -7.75 0.47 -0.63
N ILE A 164 -6.87 0.92 -1.52
CA ILE A 164 -6.00 2.09 -1.28
C ILE A 164 -6.17 3.08 -2.42
N LYS A 165 -6.59 4.31 -2.12
CA LYS A 165 -6.68 5.41 -3.09
C LYS A 165 -5.45 6.30 -2.98
N LEU A 166 -4.71 6.42 -4.08
CA LEU A 166 -3.55 7.30 -4.19
C LEU A 166 -3.86 8.50 -5.09
N CYS A 167 -3.10 9.56 -4.91
CA CYS A 167 -3.00 10.72 -5.77
C CYS A 167 -1.54 10.93 -6.16
N ILE A 168 -1.30 11.27 -7.43
CA ILE A 168 0.02 11.64 -7.93
C ILE A 168 -0.02 13.09 -8.39
N ARG A 169 0.87 13.94 -7.85
CA ARG A 169 0.92 15.36 -8.18
C ARG A 169 2.34 15.88 -8.22
N SER A 170 2.53 17.06 -8.79
CA SER A 170 3.76 17.82 -8.60
C SER A 170 3.82 18.36 -7.16
N GLU A 171 5.01 18.76 -6.72
CA GLU A 171 5.25 19.28 -5.37
C GLU A 171 4.30 20.42 -4.98
N SER A 172 4.05 21.35 -5.91
CA SER A 172 3.13 22.48 -5.75
C SER A 172 1.71 22.24 -6.31
N GLY A 173 1.45 21.07 -6.86
CA GLY A 173 0.16 20.73 -7.48
C GLY A 173 -0.92 20.34 -6.47
N THR A 174 -2.15 20.17 -6.96
CA THR A 174 -3.29 19.65 -6.18
C THR A 174 -3.71 18.26 -6.66
N CYS A 175 -4.38 17.50 -5.80
CA CYS A 175 -4.90 16.16 -6.09
C CYS A 175 -6.22 16.15 -6.89
N SER A 176 -6.26 16.85 -8.03
CA SER A 176 -7.52 17.09 -8.73
C SER A 176 -7.80 16.16 -9.93
N TYR A 177 -6.78 15.50 -10.51
CA TYR A 177 -6.96 14.80 -11.81
C TYR A 177 -6.14 13.51 -11.97
N ARG A 178 -5.49 13.02 -10.91
CA ARG A 178 -4.53 11.91 -11.00
C ARG A 178 -4.65 10.98 -9.81
N THR A 179 -5.88 10.50 -9.60
CA THR A 179 -6.17 9.50 -8.59
C THR A 179 -6.14 8.11 -9.20
N VAL A 180 -5.67 7.14 -8.43
CA VAL A 180 -5.77 5.72 -8.74
C VAL A 180 -6.26 5.00 -7.50
N THR A 181 -7.17 4.06 -7.69
CA THR A 181 -7.64 3.18 -6.62
C THR A 181 -7.10 1.78 -6.89
N PHE A 182 -6.40 1.21 -5.93
CA PHE A 182 -6.05 -0.21 -5.96
C PHE A 182 -7.08 -0.97 -5.11
N GLY A 183 -7.90 -1.80 -5.76
CA GLY A 183 -9.07 -2.45 -5.16
C GLY A 183 -8.81 -3.85 -4.62
N ASP A 184 -9.32 -4.10 -3.41
CA ASP A 184 -9.53 -5.42 -2.79
C ASP A 184 -8.30 -6.34 -2.84
N ILE A 185 -7.14 -5.78 -2.52
CA ILE A 185 -5.86 -6.49 -2.57
C ILE A 185 -5.71 -7.29 -1.29
N ALA A 186 -5.43 -8.59 -1.42
CA ALA A 186 -5.21 -9.46 -0.28
C ALA A 186 -3.92 -9.12 0.47
N THR A 187 -3.93 -9.41 1.76
CA THR A 187 -2.80 -9.16 2.65
C THR A 187 -1.60 -10.00 2.23
N ASP A 188 -0.42 -9.36 2.25
CA ASP A 188 0.86 -9.87 1.78
C ASP A 188 0.92 -10.24 0.29
N LYS A 189 -0.11 -9.88 -0.50
CA LYS A 189 -0.11 -9.90 -1.97
C LYS A 189 0.17 -8.51 -2.53
N VAL A 190 0.81 -8.48 -3.69
CA VAL A 190 0.98 -7.25 -4.46
C VAL A 190 -0.29 -6.98 -5.26
N SER A 191 -0.60 -5.71 -5.52
CA SER A 191 -1.60 -5.33 -6.51
C SER A 191 -1.10 -5.55 -7.94
N LYS A 192 -2.01 -5.45 -8.91
CA LYS A 192 -1.62 -5.13 -10.29
C LYS A 192 -0.86 -3.81 -10.32
N VAL A 193 -0.04 -3.61 -11.34
CA VAL A 193 0.75 -2.39 -11.53
C VAL A 193 -0.09 -1.34 -12.26
N LYS A 194 -0.16 -0.12 -11.72
CA LYS A 194 -0.64 1.04 -12.46
C LYS A 194 0.52 1.72 -13.18
N GLU A 195 0.32 1.99 -14.46
CA GLU A 195 1.30 2.69 -15.29
C GLU A 195 0.90 4.14 -15.49
N PHE A 196 1.86 5.04 -15.29
CA PHE A 196 1.74 6.46 -15.59
C PHE A 196 2.84 6.83 -16.57
N SER A 197 2.44 7.41 -17.70
CA SER A 197 3.38 7.87 -18.73
C SER A 197 2.87 9.12 -19.43
N GLY A 198 3.80 9.84 -20.07
CA GLY A 198 3.48 11.03 -20.85
C GLY A 198 2.73 12.09 -20.02
N SER A 199 1.59 12.55 -20.52
CA SER A 199 0.78 13.57 -19.84
C SER A 199 0.20 13.12 -18.49
N TYR A 200 0.22 11.82 -18.17
CA TYR A 200 -0.23 11.24 -16.91
C TYR A 200 0.81 11.27 -15.79
N ILE A 201 2.04 11.73 -16.07
CA ILE A 201 2.99 12.18 -15.04
C ILE A 201 2.93 13.71 -14.93
N PRO A 202 2.85 14.28 -13.71
CA PRO A 202 2.89 15.73 -13.53
C PRO A 202 4.20 16.27 -14.10
N ASN A 203 4.14 17.33 -14.91
CA ASN A 203 5.36 18.03 -15.30
C ASN A 203 5.89 18.79 -14.08
N THR A 204 7.01 18.35 -13.53
CA THR A 204 7.59 18.86 -12.30
C THR A 204 9.09 19.06 -12.46
N ALA A 205 9.62 20.14 -11.87
CA ALA A 205 11.07 20.36 -11.81
C ALA A 205 11.75 19.57 -10.67
N GLY A 206 10.96 18.99 -9.75
CA GLY A 206 11.39 18.16 -8.63
C GLY A 206 10.69 16.80 -8.64
N PRO A 207 10.92 15.93 -7.63
CA PRO A 207 10.28 14.62 -7.58
C PRO A 207 8.75 14.73 -7.56
N VAL A 208 8.06 13.72 -8.09
CA VAL A 208 6.60 13.65 -7.93
C VAL A 208 6.24 13.40 -6.46
N VAL A 209 5.03 13.81 -6.07
CA VAL A 209 4.44 13.50 -4.77
C VAL A 209 3.39 12.43 -4.94
N ILE A 210 3.46 11.39 -4.10
CA ILE A 210 2.42 10.37 -3.96
C ILE A 210 1.73 10.62 -2.63
N ASP A 211 0.45 10.93 -2.68
CA ASP A 211 -0.40 11.11 -1.51
C ASP A 211 -1.37 9.92 -1.41
N VAL A 212 -1.49 9.33 -0.24
CA VAL A 212 -2.57 8.37 0.07
C VAL A 212 -3.78 9.20 0.47
N LEU A 213 -4.88 9.09 -0.25
CA LEU A 213 -6.09 9.87 -0.01
C LEU A 213 -7.07 9.17 0.92
N ASP A 214 -7.16 7.84 0.84
CA ASP A 214 -8.10 7.05 1.61
C ASP A 214 -7.68 5.57 1.61
N VAL A 215 -8.02 4.85 2.68
CA VAL A 215 -7.81 3.40 2.81
C VAL A 215 -9.06 2.75 3.39
N GLN A 216 -9.51 1.68 2.74
CA GLN A 216 -10.59 0.82 3.22
C GLN A 216 -10.09 -0.58 3.51
N TRP A 217 -10.81 -1.28 4.38
CA TRP A 217 -10.54 -2.65 4.81
C TRP A 217 -11.82 -3.51 4.80
N ASP A 218 -11.66 -4.83 4.86
CA ASP A 218 -12.76 -5.79 4.96
C ASP A 218 -13.02 -6.28 6.39
N TRP A 219 -12.59 -5.53 7.41
CA TRP A 219 -12.68 -5.94 8.82
C TRP A 219 -14.07 -6.44 9.22
N SER A 220 -15.13 -5.72 8.83
CA SER A 220 -16.50 -6.11 9.15
C SER A 220 -16.83 -7.51 8.61
N CYS A 221 -16.34 -7.86 7.41
CA CYS A 221 -16.48 -9.20 6.86
C CYS A 221 -15.80 -10.22 7.75
N GLN A 222 -14.54 -9.97 8.07
CA GLN A 222 -13.69 -10.87 8.86
C GLN A 222 -14.26 -11.10 10.26
N TYR A 223 -14.85 -10.08 10.87
CA TYR A 223 -15.52 -10.20 12.16
C TYR A 223 -16.67 -11.24 12.15
N TYR A 224 -17.49 -11.26 11.09
CA TYR A 224 -18.58 -12.23 10.97
C TYR A 224 -18.09 -13.61 10.51
N LEU A 225 -17.14 -13.68 9.58
CA LEU A 225 -16.55 -14.96 9.16
C LEU A 225 -15.90 -15.70 10.36
N ASN A 226 -15.21 -14.97 11.23
CA ASN A 226 -14.61 -15.53 12.44
C ASN A 226 -15.63 -16.00 13.49
N GLN A 227 -16.90 -15.61 13.38
CA GLN A 227 -18.00 -16.13 14.20
C GLN A 227 -18.66 -17.38 13.58
N GLY A 228 -18.19 -17.83 12.43
CA GLY A 228 -18.68 -19.03 11.75
C GLY A 228 -19.73 -18.77 10.67
N TYR A 229 -19.96 -17.51 10.30
CA TYR A 229 -20.78 -17.19 9.13
C TYR A 229 -20.04 -17.55 7.83
N SER A 230 -20.80 -17.87 6.79
CA SER A 230 -20.26 -18.06 5.44
C SER A 230 -20.28 -16.74 4.68
N SER A 231 -19.32 -16.54 3.76
CA SER A 231 -19.32 -15.40 2.83
C SER A 231 -20.58 -15.32 1.96
N ASP A 232 -21.23 -16.47 1.74
CA ASP A 232 -22.45 -16.58 0.94
C ASP A 232 -23.73 -16.39 1.77
N ASP A 233 -23.62 -16.15 3.08
CA ASP A 233 -24.78 -15.96 3.93
C ASP A 233 -25.44 -14.59 3.66
N PRO A 234 -26.72 -14.57 3.20
CA PRO A 234 -27.43 -13.32 2.94
C PRO A 234 -27.52 -12.40 4.16
N ALA A 235 -27.45 -12.95 5.38
CA ALA A 235 -27.46 -12.18 6.62
C ALA A 235 -26.23 -11.29 6.79
N ILE A 236 -25.10 -11.64 6.14
CA ILE A 236 -23.85 -10.88 6.25
C ILE A 236 -23.42 -10.15 4.97
N ALA A 237 -24.19 -10.27 3.88
CA ALA A 237 -23.84 -9.71 2.58
C ALA A 237 -23.56 -8.18 2.63
N GLY A 238 -24.26 -7.43 3.50
CA GLY A 238 -24.02 -6.00 3.70
C GLY A 238 -22.79 -5.66 4.56
N TYR A 239 -22.22 -6.63 5.27
CA TYR A 239 -21.05 -6.43 6.14
C TYR A 239 -19.74 -6.83 5.49
N CYS A 240 -19.80 -7.59 4.39
CA CYS A 240 -18.61 -8.01 3.65
C CYS A 240 -18.10 -6.98 2.62
N GLN A 241 -18.63 -5.76 2.66
CA GLN A 241 -18.15 -4.65 1.84
C GLN A 241 -16.88 -4.04 2.44
N MET A 242 -16.00 -3.51 1.58
CA MET A 242 -14.89 -2.68 2.02
C MET A 242 -15.43 -1.40 2.66
N SER A 243 -14.87 -1.01 3.81
CA SER A 243 -15.27 0.18 4.55
C SER A 243 -14.05 0.99 4.97
N SER A 244 -14.19 2.30 5.15
CA SER A 244 -13.09 3.14 5.62
C SER A 244 -12.57 2.65 6.96
N VAL A 245 -11.24 2.67 7.10
CA VAL A 245 -10.57 2.34 8.36
C VAL A 245 -11.08 3.28 9.45
N TRP A 246 -11.33 2.75 10.63
CA TRP A 246 -11.82 3.55 11.74
C TRP A 246 -10.76 4.49 12.28
N GLN A 247 -11.22 5.59 12.87
CA GLN A 247 -10.38 6.70 13.31
C GLN A 247 -9.18 6.28 14.17
N ASN A 248 -9.33 5.31 15.06
CA ASN A 248 -8.25 4.94 15.97
C ASN A 248 -7.53 3.64 15.61
N ASP A 249 -7.91 3.03 14.50
CA ASP A 249 -7.34 1.78 14.04
C ASP A 249 -6.30 2.04 12.98
N CYS A 250 -5.29 1.19 12.96
CA CYS A 250 -4.18 1.31 12.04
C CYS A 250 -4.22 0.22 10.97
N VAL A 251 -3.74 0.59 9.79
CA VAL A 251 -3.42 -0.32 8.69
C VAL A 251 -1.97 -0.13 8.26
N SER A 252 -1.43 -1.12 7.55
CA SER A 252 -0.06 -1.05 7.04
C SER A 252 0.00 -1.60 5.61
N PHE A 253 0.83 -0.99 4.78
CA PHE A 253 1.11 -1.45 3.42
C PHE A 253 2.50 -0.99 2.98
N ASP A 254 3.04 -1.67 1.97
CA ASP A 254 4.22 -1.22 1.24
C ASP A 254 3.78 -0.53 -0.07
N LEU A 255 4.50 0.50 -0.46
CA LEU A 255 4.36 1.17 -1.75
C LEU A 255 5.58 0.85 -2.61
N GLN A 256 5.37 0.28 -3.79
CA GLN A 256 6.43 -0.07 -4.73
C GLN A 256 6.29 0.74 -5.99
N PHE A 257 7.39 1.25 -6.52
CA PHE A 257 7.36 2.06 -7.73
C PHE A 257 8.65 1.97 -8.54
N SER A 258 8.50 2.11 -9.85
CA SER A 258 9.61 2.24 -10.78
C SER A 258 9.52 3.57 -11.52
N THR A 259 10.69 4.17 -11.80
CA THR A 259 10.82 5.41 -12.56
C THR A 259 11.61 5.19 -13.84
N ASP A 260 11.87 6.22 -14.65
CA ASP A 260 12.79 6.14 -15.81
C ASP A 260 14.19 5.61 -15.44
N TYR A 261 14.60 5.81 -14.18
CA TYR A 261 15.93 5.54 -13.67
C TYR A 261 16.07 4.17 -12.98
N THR A 262 14.97 3.43 -12.83
CA THR A 262 14.97 2.07 -12.30
C THR A 262 14.53 1.08 -13.36
N LYS A 263 14.82 -0.20 -13.15
CA LYS A 263 14.15 -1.29 -13.85
C LYS A 263 12.65 -1.24 -13.55
N ASP A 264 11.86 -1.69 -14.51
CA ASP A 264 10.40 -1.83 -14.35
C ASP A 264 10.05 -3.10 -13.58
N PHE A 265 8.80 -3.21 -13.15
CA PHE A 265 8.23 -4.46 -12.67
C PHE A 265 8.35 -5.57 -13.73
N PRO A 266 8.51 -6.83 -13.31
CA PRO A 266 8.63 -7.94 -14.26
C PRO A 266 7.38 -8.06 -15.14
N PRO A 267 7.49 -8.54 -16.40
CA PRO A 267 6.34 -8.76 -17.29
C PRO A 267 5.29 -9.71 -16.74
N SER A 268 5.64 -10.56 -15.77
CA SER A 268 4.70 -11.42 -15.06
C SER A 268 3.76 -10.64 -14.14
N ALA A 269 4.12 -9.41 -13.74
CA ALA A 269 3.26 -8.54 -12.96
C ALA A 269 2.14 -7.99 -13.86
N PRO A 270 0.86 -8.37 -13.64
CA PRO A 270 -0.26 -7.89 -14.43
C PRO A 270 -0.43 -6.37 -14.30
N ARG A 271 -0.84 -5.71 -15.39
CA ARG A 271 -1.06 -4.26 -15.49
C ARG A 271 -2.56 -3.92 -15.41
N MET A 272 -2.87 -2.69 -15.00
CA MET A 272 -4.23 -2.10 -14.91
C MET A 272 -4.52 -1.11 -16.04
#